data_AF-A0A1N6KBK3-F1
#
_entry.id   AF-A0A1N6KBK3-F1
#
_cell.length_a   1.000
_cell.length_b   1.000
_cell.length_c   1.000
_cell.angle_alpha   90.00
_cell.angle_beta   90.00
_cell.angle_gamma   90.00
#
_symmetry.space_group_name_H-M   'P 1'
#
loop_
_entity.id
_entity.type
_entity.pdbx_description
1 polymer ?
#
loop_
_entity_poly.entity_id
_entity_poly.type
_entity_poly.pdbx_seq_one_letter_code
_entity_poly.pdbx_strand_id
1 'polypeptide(L)'
;MAQTKISLHEVKGDLMTYLNWSLNALVPFVPTAADRYLLENKAVIVKVSQMLLKSIHYRPSTIYRGIILRKHVNCIIPDANLQYLSFSTDRTVAEHFADINGFGSDWINVPIQLGNYGYVIQYLPNVSEVLFHYQFLDFLPYAEALNLIGMNGYDEVEGLKLQKEITILQPVDPLTNITPQILRSIIQV
;
A
#
# COMPACT_ATOMS: atom_id res chain seq x y z
N MET A 1 27.80 17.02 18.25
CA MET A 1 27.08 15.83 17.74
C MET A 1 27.90 15.25 16.60
N ALA A 2 28.41 14.03 16.74
CA ALA A 2 29.18 13.38 15.69
C ALA A 2 28.25 13.00 14.54
N GLN A 3 28.48 13.51 13.33
CA GLN A 3 27.87 12.97 12.12
C GLN A 3 28.47 11.59 11.88
N THR A 4 27.71 10.54 12.17
CA THR A 4 28.06 9.17 11.80
C THR A 4 28.17 9.11 10.28
N LYS A 5 29.38 8.95 9.75
CA LYS A 5 29.61 8.71 8.31
C LYS A 5 29.01 7.35 7.95
N ILE A 6 27.88 7.35 7.26
CA ILE A 6 27.29 6.14 6.68
C ILE A 6 28.15 5.73 5.48
N SER A 7 28.55 4.45 5.41
CA SER A 7 29.32 3.93 4.28
C SER A 7 28.44 3.64 3.07
N LEU A 8 29.02 3.70 1.85
CA LEU A 8 28.32 3.35 0.61
C LEU A 8 27.80 1.91 0.60
N HIS A 9 28.52 1.00 1.27
CA HIS A 9 28.11 -0.40 1.39
C HIS A 9 26.86 -0.56 2.26
N GLU A 10 26.78 0.15 3.39
CA GLU A 10 25.58 0.16 4.24
C GLU A 10 24.38 0.74 3.51
N VAL A 11 24.55 1.84 2.76
CA VAL A 11 23.47 2.41 1.93
C VAL A 11 22.99 1.41 0.89
N LYS A 12 23.89 0.67 0.25
CA LYS A 12 23.54 -0.37 -0.73
C LYS A 12 22.77 -1.52 -0.08
N GLY A 13 23.21 -1.99 1.09
CA GLY A 13 22.53 -3.04 1.85
C GLY A 13 21.11 -2.63 2.26
N ASP A 14 20.97 -1.43 2.85
CA ASP A 14 19.69 -0.89 3.29
C ASP A 14 18.70 -0.74 2.13
N LEU A 15 19.16 -0.20 0.98
CA LEU A 15 18.34 -0.07 -0.23
C LEU A 15 17.87 -1.42 -0.76
N MET A 16 18.72 -2.46 -0.72
CA MET A 16 18.32 -3.81 -1.13
C MET A 16 17.27 -4.41 -0.20
N THR A 17 17.44 -4.26 1.11
CA THR A 17 16.43 -4.69 2.09
C THR A 17 15.09 -4.00 1.84
N TYR A 18 15.10 -2.70 1.59
CA TYR A 18 13.90 -1.93 1.26
C TYR A 18 13.26 -2.40 -0.06
N LEU A 19 14.05 -2.55 -1.13
CA LEU A 19 13.55 -2.94 -2.44
C LEU A 19 12.90 -4.33 -2.38
N ASN A 20 13.54 -5.29 -1.72
CA ASN A 20 12.99 -6.63 -1.53
C ASN A 20 11.67 -6.60 -0.75
N TRP A 21 11.59 -5.83 0.33
CA TRP A 21 10.36 -5.67 1.09
C TRP A 21 9.25 -5.08 0.21
N SER A 22 9.51 -3.94 -0.44
CA SER A 22 8.50 -3.23 -1.23
C SER A 22 7.99 -4.02 -2.43
N LEU A 23 8.86 -4.80 -3.11
CA LEU A 23 8.45 -5.71 -4.17
C LEU A 23 7.45 -6.77 -3.67
N ASN A 24 7.75 -7.39 -2.52
CA ASN A 24 6.83 -8.36 -1.92
C ASN A 24 5.52 -7.72 -1.43
N ALA A 25 5.55 -6.45 -1.04
CA ALA A 25 4.36 -5.71 -0.62
C ALA A 25 3.45 -5.35 -1.80
N LEU A 26 4.03 -4.95 -2.93
CA LEU A 26 3.31 -4.53 -4.14
C LEU A 26 2.81 -5.72 -4.97
N VAL A 27 3.63 -6.77 -5.07
CA VAL A 27 3.33 -7.97 -5.88
C VAL A 27 3.48 -9.21 -4.98
N PRO A 28 2.48 -9.51 -4.13
CA PRO A 28 2.61 -10.57 -3.15
C PRO A 28 2.48 -11.95 -3.80
N PHE A 29 3.62 -12.66 -3.91
CA PHE A 29 3.63 -14.08 -4.28
C PHE A 29 3.25 -15.00 -3.12
N VAL A 30 3.61 -14.60 -1.90
CA VAL A 30 3.34 -15.33 -0.68
C VAL A 30 2.58 -14.40 0.27
N PRO A 31 1.30 -14.70 0.58
CA PRO A 31 0.54 -13.94 1.56
C PRO A 31 1.31 -13.82 2.88
N THR A 32 1.34 -12.64 3.50
CA THR A 32 2.01 -12.32 4.79
C THR A 32 3.55 -12.25 4.78
N ALA A 33 4.23 -12.61 3.68
CA ALA A 33 5.70 -12.56 3.64
C ALA A 33 6.25 -11.15 3.85
N ALA A 34 5.61 -10.15 3.23
CA ALA A 34 5.98 -8.75 3.36
C ALA A 34 5.80 -8.22 4.80
N ASP A 35 4.73 -8.60 5.50
CA ASP A 35 4.51 -8.20 6.91
C ASP A 35 5.59 -8.76 7.83
N ARG A 36 5.93 -10.05 7.68
CA ARG A 36 7.00 -10.68 8.48
C ARG A 36 8.35 -10.02 8.19
N TYR A 37 8.66 -9.80 6.92
CA TYR A 37 9.90 -9.16 6.51
C TYR A 37 9.99 -7.72 7.03
N LEU A 38 8.86 -6.99 7.03
CA LEU A 38 8.78 -5.66 7.64
C LEU A 38 9.05 -5.72 9.14
N LEU A 39 8.46 -6.67 9.86
CA LEU A 39 8.66 -6.81 11.30
C LEU A 39 10.14 -7.03 11.64
N GLU A 40 10.82 -7.89 10.90
CA GLU A 40 12.24 -8.22 11.10
C GLU A 40 13.19 -7.06 10.70
N ASN A 41 12.80 -6.24 9.73
CA ASN A 41 13.67 -5.20 9.15
C ASN A 41 13.14 -3.76 9.32
N LYS A 42 12.21 -3.56 10.27
CA LYS A 42 11.41 -2.31 10.40
C LYS A 42 12.27 -1.06 10.43
N ALA A 43 13.33 -1.04 11.24
CA ALA A 43 14.18 0.13 11.39
C ALA A 43 14.86 0.54 10.08
N VAL A 44 15.35 -0.44 9.30
CA VAL A 44 15.99 -0.21 8.00
C VAL A 44 14.98 0.28 6.98
N ILE A 45 13.82 -0.39 6.89
CA ILE A 45 12.78 -0.02 5.93
C ILE A 45 12.27 1.39 6.20
N VAL A 46 11.95 1.73 7.45
CA VAL A 46 11.52 3.08 7.83
C VAL A 46 12.61 4.10 7.49
N LYS A 47 13.87 3.84 7.85
CA LYS A 47 15.00 4.74 7.53
C LYS A 47 15.08 5.03 6.03
N VAL A 48 15.07 3.99 5.19
CA VAL A 48 15.14 4.14 3.73
C VAL A 48 13.91 4.87 3.19
N SER A 49 12.71 4.51 3.64
CA SER A 49 11.46 5.18 3.26
C SER A 49 11.56 6.69 3.48
N GLN A 50 12.01 7.10 4.67
CA GLN A 50 12.20 8.52 5.01
C GLN A 50 13.27 9.22 4.16
N MET A 51 14.31 8.50 3.73
CA MET A 51 15.29 9.02 2.79
C MET A 51 14.67 9.22 1.39
N LEU A 52 13.92 8.25 0.90
CA LEU A 52 13.28 8.30 -0.42
C LEU A 52 12.18 9.36 -0.51
N LEU A 53 11.37 9.53 0.54
CA LEU A 53 10.35 10.57 0.60
C LEU A 53 10.92 11.98 0.48
N LYS A 54 12.15 12.21 0.99
CA LYS A 54 12.84 13.49 0.82
C LYS A 54 13.21 13.75 -0.64
N SER A 55 13.61 12.72 -1.38
CA SER A 55 13.98 12.84 -2.80
C SER A 55 12.81 13.28 -3.69
N ILE A 56 11.58 12.94 -3.32
CA ILE A 56 10.36 13.37 -4.03
C ILE A 56 9.70 14.60 -3.40
N HIS A 57 10.32 15.23 -2.40
CA HIS A 57 9.76 16.37 -1.66
C HIS A 57 8.34 16.10 -1.13
N TYR A 58 8.11 14.87 -0.64
CA TYR A 58 6.78 14.44 -0.20
C TYR A 58 6.20 15.38 0.86
N ARG A 59 4.91 15.67 0.71
CA ARG A 59 4.11 16.40 1.70
C ARG A 59 2.89 15.55 2.06
N PRO A 60 2.58 15.37 3.35
CA PRO A 60 1.36 14.68 3.75
C PRO A 60 0.11 15.25 3.08
N SER A 61 -0.69 14.36 2.53
CA SER A 61 -2.01 14.65 1.98
C SER A 61 -2.97 13.55 2.37
N THR A 62 -4.28 13.80 2.25
CA THR A 62 -5.27 12.75 2.45
C THR A 62 -5.07 11.62 1.43
N ILE A 63 -5.12 10.39 1.94
CA ILE A 63 -5.06 9.14 1.17
C ILE A 63 -6.30 8.30 1.45
N TYR A 64 -6.60 7.38 0.54
CA TYR A 64 -7.85 6.64 0.50
C TYR A 64 -7.62 5.13 0.43
N ARG A 65 -8.39 4.35 1.18
CA ARG A 65 -8.35 2.89 1.08
C ARG A 65 -9.74 2.34 0.87
N GLY A 66 -9.89 1.52 -0.17
CA GLY A 66 -11.08 0.71 -0.38
C GLY A 66 -11.02 -0.57 0.43
N ILE A 67 -12.12 -0.94 1.06
CA ILE A 67 -12.23 -2.22 1.76
C ILE A 67 -13.65 -2.77 1.64
N ILE A 68 -13.75 -4.09 1.58
CA ILE A 68 -15.01 -4.82 1.61
C ILE A 68 -15.05 -5.65 2.88
N LEU A 69 -16.16 -5.55 3.62
CA LEU A 69 -16.36 -6.22 4.89
C LEU A 69 -17.62 -7.09 4.86
N ARG A 70 -17.61 -8.15 5.67
CA ARG A 70 -18.75 -9.07 5.85
C ARG A 70 -19.87 -8.49 6.71
N LYS A 71 -19.57 -7.49 7.52
CA LYS A 71 -20.52 -6.86 8.45
C LYS A 71 -20.39 -5.36 8.37
N HIS A 72 -21.50 -4.67 8.64
CA HIS A 72 -21.49 -3.22 8.78
C HIS A 72 -20.66 -2.80 9.99
N VAL A 73 -19.82 -1.77 9.84
CA VAL A 73 -19.00 -1.20 10.91
C VAL A 73 -19.05 0.33 10.88
N ASN A 74 -18.73 0.94 12.02
CA ASN A 74 -18.59 2.40 12.16
C ASN A 74 -17.12 2.83 12.32
N CYS A 75 -16.21 1.88 12.53
CA CYS A 75 -14.77 2.07 12.56
C CYS A 75 -14.07 0.76 12.21
N ILE A 76 -12.78 0.85 11.87
CA ILE A 76 -11.93 -0.31 11.62
C ILE A 76 -10.85 -0.34 12.68
N ILE A 77 -10.82 -1.44 13.43
CA ILE A 77 -9.84 -1.68 14.48
C ILE A 77 -8.53 -2.16 13.82
N PRO A 78 -7.36 -1.67 14.27
CA PRO A 78 -6.06 -2.17 13.82
C PRO A 78 -5.95 -3.69 14.00
N ASP A 79 -5.43 -4.40 12.99
CA ASP A 79 -5.25 -5.85 13.03
C ASP A 79 -3.90 -6.19 13.66
N ALA A 80 -3.91 -7.01 14.72
CA ALA A 80 -2.73 -7.38 15.49
C ALA A 80 -1.62 -8.07 14.67
N ASN A 81 -1.96 -8.66 13.52
CA ASN A 81 -1.01 -9.40 12.67
C ASN A 81 -0.50 -8.59 11.48
N LEU A 82 -1.11 -7.44 11.18
CA LEU A 82 -0.72 -6.60 10.05
C LEU A 82 0.21 -5.48 10.52
N GLN A 83 1.32 -5.31 9.81
CA GLN A 83 2.30 -4.26 10.10
C GLN A 83 2.05 -2.98 9.30
N TYR A 84 1.44 -3.13 8.12
CA TYR A 84 1.21 -2.02 7.19
C TYR A 84 -0.16 -2.11 6.52
N LEU A 85 -0.58 -1.00 5.93
CA LEU A 85 -1.79 -0.88 5.14
C LEU A 85 -1.48 -0.17 3.82
N SER A 86 -2.17 -0.61 2.77
CA SER A 86 -2.12 0.00 1.43
C SER A 86 -3.27 0.99 1.24
N PHE A 87 -2.96 2.15 0.66
CA PHE A 87 -3.86 3.24 0.33
C PHE A 87 -3.54 3.75 -1.08
N SER A 88 -4.35 4.64 -1.61
CA SER A 88 -4.10 5.39 -2.84
C SER A 88 -4.20 6.88 -2.59
N THR A 89 -3.44 7.68 -3.34
CA THR A 89 -3.67 9.13 -3.43
C THR A 89 -4.91 9.47 -4.25
N ASP A 90 -5.44 8.51 -5.01
CA ASP A 90 -6.64 8.66 -5.83
C ASP A 90 -7.85 8.04 -5.14
N ARG A 91 -8.86 8.86 -4.85
CA ARG A 91 -10.11 8.38 -4.27
C ARG A 91 -10.77 7.36 -5.20
N THR A 92 -10.81 7.60 -6.50
CA THR A 92 -11.53 6.74 -7.47
C THR A 92 -10.97 5.32 -7.50
N VAL A 93 -9.66 5.18 -7.31
CA VAL A 93 -9.00 3.87 -7.16
C VAL A 93 -9.52 3.17 -5.90
N ALA A 94 -9.54 3.87 -4.76
CA ALA A 94 -10.08 3.31 -3.52
C ALA A 94 -11.58 2.95 -3.63
N GLU A 95 -12.36 3.72 -4.37
CA GLU A 95 -13.77 3.40 -4.64
C GLU A 95 -13.90 2.11 -5.46
N HIS A 96 -13.05 1.91 -6.46
CA HIS A 96 -13.01 0.69 -7.27
C HIS A 96 -12.67 -0.56 -6.44
N PHE A 97 -11.77 -0.44 -5.45
CA PHE A 97 -11.45 -1.54 -4.51
C PHE A 97 -12.54 -1.77 -3.44
N ALA A 98 -13.42 -0.79 -3.22
CA ALA A 98 -14.54 -0.91 -2.29
C ALA A 98 -15.83 -1.40 -2.96
N ASP A 99 -15.87 -1.49 -4.30
CA ASP A 99 -17.02 -1.96 -5.05
C ASP A 99 -17.02 -3.49 -5.10
N ILE A 100 -18.14 -4.10 -4.69
CA ILE A 100 -18.33 -5.57 -4.72
C ILE A 100 -18.40 -6.12 -6.15
N ASN A 101 -18.67 -5.25 -7.13
CA ASN A 101 -18.60 -5.55 -8.57
C ASN A 101 -17.34 -4.92 -9.21
N GLY A 102 -16.42 -4.42 -8.39
CA GLY A 102 -15.20 -3.77 -8.83
C GLY A 102 -14.03 -4.74 -8.93
N PHE A 103 -12.89 -4.35 -8.38
CA PHE A 103 -11.65 -5.08 -8.56
C PHE A 103 -11.74 -6.56 -8.14
N GLY A 104 -11.39 -7.47 -9.04
CA GLY A 104 -11.35 -8.91 -8.79
C GLY A 104 -12.70 -9.64 -8.94
N SER A 105 -13.82 -8.94 -9.18
CA SER A 105 -15.14 -9.58 -9.31
C SER A 105 -15.24 -10.53 -10.51
N ASP A 106 -14.44 -10.32 -11.55
CA ASP A 106 -14.37 -11.20 -12.72
C ASP A 106 -13.71 -12.55 -12.41
N TRP A 107 -12.93 -12.61 -11.31
CA TRP A 107 -12.11 -13.76 -10.95
C TRP A 107 -12.64 -14.50 -9.73
N ILE A 108 -13.26 -13.77 -8.80
CA ILE A 108 -13.80 -14.32 -7.54
C ILE A 108 -15.22 -13.83 -7.26
N ASN A 109 -16.00 -14.64 -6.56
CA ASN A 109 -17.26 -14.19 -5.98
C ASN A 109 -16.98 -13.33 -4.73
N VAL A 110 -16.82 -12.03 -4.94
CA VAL A 110 -16.48 -11.04 -3.90
C VAL A 110 -17.46 -11.05 -2.72
N PRO A 111 -18.80 -11.06 -2.90
CA PRO A 111 -19.76 -11.25 -1.81
C PRO A 111 -19.47 -12.43 -0.89
N ILE A 112 -19.16 -13.60 -1.47
CA ILE A 112 -18.89 -14.82 -0.71
C ILE A 112 -17.53 -14.75 0.01
N GLN A 113 -16.51 -14.21 -0.65
CA GLN A 113 -15.13 -14.21 -0.17
C GLN A 113 -14.81 -13.07 0.81
N LEU A 114 -15.31 -11.87 0.54
CA LEU A 114 -14.94 -10.64 1.25
C LEU A 114 -16.12 -9.99 1.97
N GLY A 115 -17.33 -10.14 1.44
CA GLY A 115 -18.57 -9.60 2.01
C GLY A 115 -19.29 -8.61 1.10
N ASN A 116 -20.29 -7.93 1.66
CA ASN A 116 -21.22 -7.09 0.90
C ASN A 116 -21.13 -5.60 1.25
N TYR A 117 -20.29 -5.22 2.20
CA TYR A 117 -20.22 -3.85 2.71
C TYR A 117 -18.93 -3.19 2.27
N GLY A 118 -19.00 -2.41 1.20
CA GLY A 118 -17.90 -1.59 0.71
C GLY A 118 -17.74 -0.31 1.51
N TYR A 119 -16.50 0.07 1.81
CA TYR A 119 -16.16 1.32 2.49
C TYR A 119 -14.94 1.98 1.86
N VAL A 120 -14.96 3.32 1.85
CA VAL A 120 -13.77 4.13 1.60
C VAL A 120 -13.32 4.76 2.90
N ILE A 121 -12.08 4.48 3.28
CA ILE A 121 -11.43 5.07 4.43
C ILE A 121 -10.66 6.30 3.96
N GLN A 122 -10.74 7.40 4.70
CA GLN A 122 -9.89 8.58 4.51
C GLN A 122 -8.89 8.67 5.65
N TYR A 123 -7.62 8.87 5.32
CA TYR A 123 -6.54 8.97 6.31
C TYR A 123 -5.56 10.07 5.93
N LEU A 124 -4.98 10.74 6.92
CA LEU A 124 -3.89 11.71 6.73
C LEU A 124 -2.67 11.18 7.49
N PRO A 125 -1.70 10.55 6.81
CA PRO A 125 -0.54 9.97 7.47
C PRO A 125 0.45 11.05 7.91
N ASN A 126 1.09 10.84 9.05
CA ASN A 126 2.36 11.51 9.34
C ASN A 126 3.42 11.01 8.35
N VAL A 127 4.40 11.87 8.04
CA VAL A 127 5.51 11.48 7.13
C VAL A 127 6.22 10.22 7.62
N SER A 128 6.39 10.07 8.94
CA SER A 128 7.03 8.91 9.57
C SER A 128 6.25 7.61 9.42
N GLU A 129 4.96 7.66 9.09
CA GLU A 129 4.14 6.47 8.86
C GLU A 129 4.29 5.95 7.42
N VAL A 130 4.69 6.80 6.46
CA VAL A 130 4.77 6.41 5.06
C VAL A 130 6.00 5.54 4.82
N LEU A 131 5.76 4.35 4.27
CA LEU A 131 6.78 3.37 3.92
C LEU A 131 7.04 3.33 2.41
N PHE A 132 6.01 3.49 1.59
CA PHE A 132 6.13 3.47 0.12
C PHE A 132 5.27 4.57 -0.51
N HIS A 133 5.75 5.11 -1.62
CA HIS A 133 5.03 6.06 -2.46
C HIS A 133 5.19 5.66 -3.93
N TYR A 134 4.11 5.62 -4.71
CA TYR A 134 4.14 5.17 -6.11
C TYR A 134 5.20 5.85 -6.99
N GLN A 135 5.53 7.13 -6.73
CA GLN A 135 6.62 7.84 -7.42
C GLN A 135 8.00 7.18 -7.27
N PHE A 136 8.20 6.29 -6.31
CA PHE A 136 9.44 5.51 -6.17
C PHE A 136 9.66 4.57 -7.36
N LEU A 137 8.57 4.19 -8.05
CA LEU A 137 8.62 3.39 -9.27
C LEU A 137 9.35 4.11 -10.43
N ASP A 138 9.50 5.44 -10.37
CA ASP A 138 10.14 6.21 -11.44
C ASP A 138 11.67 6.21 -11.38
N PHE A 139 12.28 5.82 -10.25
CA PHE A 139 13.73 5.93 -10.07
C PHE A 139 14.39 4.77 -9.31
N LEU A 140 13.62 3.81 -8.79
CA LEU A 140 14.15 2.54 -8.31
C LEU A 140 13.98 1.45 -9.39
N PRO A 141 14.86 0.43 -9.42
CA PRO A 141 14.91 -0.56 -10.50
C PRO A 141 13.83 -1.66 -10.33
N TYR A 142 12.56 -1.27 -10.21
CA TYR A 142 11.44 -2.20 -10.04
C TYR A 142 11.21 -3.04 -11.29
N ALA A 143 11.27 -2.44 -12.48
CA ALA A 143 11.06 -3.16 -13.73
C ALA A 143 12.11 -4.26 -13.93
N GLU A 144 13.39 -3.96 -13.66
CA GLU A 144 14.48 -4.94 -13.71
C GLU A 144 14.27 -6.06 -12.70
N ALA A 145 13.88 -5.73 -11.46
CA ALA A 145 13.65 -6.74 -10.42
C ALA A 145 12.47 -7.66 -10.76
N LEU A 146 11.40 -7.12 -11.34
CA LEU A 146 10.23 -7.91 -11.78
C LEU A 146 10.55 -8.78 -13.01
N ASN A 147 11.40 -8.31 -13.93
CA ASN A 147 11.88 -9.13 -15.05
C ASN A 147 12.67 -10.35 -14.56
N LEU A 148 13.47 -10.22 -13.49
CA LEU A 148 14.26 -11.32 -12.92
C LEU A 148 13.39 -12.46 -12.36
N ILE A 149 12.13 -12.20 -12.04
CA ILE A 149 11.17 -13.20 -11.54
C ILE A 149 10.17 -13.64 -12.61
N GLY A 150 10.43 -13.32 -13.88
CA GLY A 150 9.68 -13.82 -15.03
C GLY A 150 8.43 -13.03 -15.40
N MET A 151 8.26 -11.81 -14.87
CA MET A 151 7.18 -10.89 -15.22
C MET A 151 7.59 -9.95 -16.36
N ASN A 152 6.61 -9.32 -17.03
CA ASN A 152 6.91 -8.13 -17.85
C ASN A 152 7.01 -6.92 -16.92
N GLY A 153 8.21 -6.63 -16.43
CA GLY A 153 8.43 -5.63 -15.39
C GLY A 153 8.05 -4.21 -15.80
N TYR A 154 8.13 -3.86 -17.08
CA TYR A 154 7.72 -2.52 -17.55
C TYR A 154 6.20 -2.36 -17.50
N ASP A 155 5.45 -3.32 -18.04
CA ASP A 155 3.99 -3.30 -18.01
C ASP A 155 3.48 -3.31 -16.57
N GLU A 156 4.10 -4.12 -15.71
CA GLU A 156 3.72 -4.22 -14.29
C GLU A 156 3.97 -2.90 -13.55
N VAL A 157 5.11 -2.25 -13.77
CA VAL A 157 5.41 -0.94 -13.18
C VAL A 157 4.39 0.12 -13.63
N GLU A 158 4.02 0.15 -14.90
CA GLU A 158 2.99 1.08 -15.38
C GLU A 158 1.61 0.77 -14.77
N GLY A 159 1.26 -0.51 -14.61
CA GLY A 159 0.06 -0.92 -13.87
C GLY A 159 0.05 -0.45 -12.41
N LEU A 160 1.17 -0.62 -11.71
CA LEU A 160 1.33 -0.18 -10.31
C LEU A 160 1.24 1.35 -10.17
N LYS A 161 1.77 2.12 -11.14
CA LYS A 161 1.67 3.59 -11.15
C LYS A 161 0.22 4.07 -11.24
N LEU A 162 -0.63 3.37 -12.01
CA LEU A 162 -2.05 3.73 -12.14
C LEU A 162 -2.82 3.59 -10.83
N GLN A 163 -2.40 2.70 -9.95
CA GLN A 163 -3.01 2.52 -8.62
C GLN A 163 -2.68 3.68 -7.67
N LYS A 164 -1.62 4.46 -7.97
CA LYS A 164 -1.10 5.56 -7.15
C LYS A 164 -0.96 5.19 -5.67
N GLU A 165 -0.43 3.99 -5.43
CA GLU A 165 -0.34 3.39 -4.11
C GLU A 165 0.56 4.18 -3.16
N ILE A 166 0.11 4.26 -1.90
CA ILE A 166 0.86 4.69 -0.73
C ILE A 166 0.74 3.58 0.31
N THR A 167 1.87 3.03 0.75
CA THR A 167 1.89 2.06 1.85
C THR A 167 2.31 2.75 3.13
N ILE A 168 1.54 2.58 4.20
CA ILE A 168 1.81 3.18 5.51
C ILE A 168 1.94 2.11 6.59
N LEU A 169 2.68 2.39 7.66
CA LEU A 169 2.57 1.65 8.90
C LEU A 169 1.11 1.67 9.37
N GLN A 170 0.62 0.53 9.86
CA GLN A 170 -0.73 0.47 10.38
C GLN A 170 -0.88 1.45 11.56
N PRO A 171 -1.92 2.31 11.56
CA PRO A 171 -2.19 3.20 12.68
C PRO A 171 -2.52 2.40 13.95
N VAL A 172 -2.08 2.92 15.11
CA VAL A 172 -2.40 2.31 16.42
C VAL A 172 -3.83 2.59 16.86
N ASP A 173 -4.41 3.68 16.34
CA ASP A 173 -5.77 4.10 16.64
C ASP A 173 -6.75 3.57 15.57
N PRO A 174 -8.01 3.28 15.93
CA PRO A 174 -9.03 2.91 14.97
C PRO A 174 -9.24 3.93 13.85
N LEU A 175 -9.47 3.43 12.64
CA LEU A 175 -9.85 4.25 11.49
C LEU A 175 -11.34 4.57 11.59
N THR A 176 -11.67 5.84 11.85
CA THR A 176 -13.04 6.31 12.11
C THR A 176 -13.67 7.04 10.92
N ASN A 177 -12.85 7.64 10.05
CA ASN A 177 -13.31 8.35 8.86
C ASN A 177 -13.61 7.38 7.71
N ILE A 178 -14.65 6.57 7.86
CA ILE A 178 -15.11 5.61 6.86
C ILE A 178 -16.43 6.07 6.23
N THR A 179 -16.53 5.96 4.91
CA THR A 179 -17.74 6.28 4.15
C THR A 179 -18.26 4.99 3.50
N PRO A 180 -19.50 4.55 3.78
CA PRO A 180 -20.10 3.44 3.06
C PRO A 180 -20.16 3.74 1.56
N GLN A 181 -19.78 2.77 0.74
CA GLN A 181 -20.09 2.83 -0.68
C GLN A 181 -21.56 2.53 -0.86
N ILE A 182 -22.31 3.55 -1.26
CA ILE A 182 -23.69 3.35 -1.69
C ILE A 182 -23.58 2.64 -3.04
N LEU A 183 -23.96 1.35 -3.06
CA LEU A 183 -24.20 0.65 -4.31
C LEU A 183 -25.10 1.56 -5.15
N ARG A 184 -24.57 2.06 -6.28
CA ARG A 184 -25.42 2.59 -7.32
C ARG A 184 -26.17 1.38 -7.86
N SER A 185 -27.28 1.04 -7.22
CA SER A 185 -28.29 0.20 -7.83
C SER A 185 -28.55 0.84 -9.19
N ILE A 186 -28.32 0.06 -10.24
CA ILE A 186 -28.68 0.43 -11.60
C ILE A 186 -30.17 0.77 -11.51
N ILE A 187 -30.50 2.06 -11.57
CA ILE A 187 -31.84 2.49 -11.92
C ILE A 187 -31.92 2.13 -13.40
N GLN A 188 -32.34 0.89 -13.68
CA GLN A 188 -32.90 0.57 -14.98
C GLN A 188 -34.23 1.32 -15.03
N VAL A 189 -34.21 2.46 -15.74
CA VAL A 189 -35.42 3.10 -16.25
C VAL A 189 -35.88 2.29 -17.46
#